data_AF-A0AAC9BMR7-F1
#
_entry.id   AF-A0AAC9BMR7-F1
#
_cell.length_a   1.000
_cell.length_b   1.000
_cell.length_c   1.000
_cell.angle_alpha   90.00
_cell.angle_beta   90.00
_cell.angle_gamma   90.00
#
_symmetry.space_group_name_H-M   'P 1'
#
loop_
_entity.id
_entity.type
_entity.pdbx_description
1 polymer ?
#
loop_
_entity_poly.entity_id
_entity_poly.type
_entity_poly.pdbx_seq_one_letter_code
_entity_poly.pdbx_strand_id
1 'polypeptide(L)' 'MINSLDLPNGTLEIRTKQRSDRRWFSEYRFTPNDGHATAWAEATIPEGFISSGLAFSVGILLGQQCAELAR' A
#
# COMPACT_ATOMS: atom_id res chain seq x y z
N MET A 1 4.69 -10.13 -1.14
CA MET A 1 3.86 -10.47 0.04
C MET A 1 2.60 -9.63 -0.03
N ILE A 2 1.43 -10.15 0.36
CA ILE A 2 0.18 -9.36 0.48
C ILE A 2 -0.29 -9.42 1.93
N ASN A 3 -0.71 -8.29 2.49
CA ASN A 3 -1.34 -8.20 3.81
C ASN A 3 -2.52 -7.22 3.75
N SER A 4 -3.45 -7.37 4.67
CA SER A 4 -4.57 -6.45 4.89
C SER A 4 -4.50 -5.85 6.29
N LEU A 5 -4.97 -4.62 6.41
CA LEU A 5 -5.11 -3.87 7.65
C LEU A 5 -6.52 -3.31 7.71
N ASP A 6 -7.24 -3.59 8.79
CA ASP A 6 -8.56 -3.00 9.02
C ASP A 6 -8.42 -1.59 9.59
N LEU A 7 -9.09 -0.63 8.96
CA LEU A 7 -9.19 0.76 9.37
C LEU A 7 -10.64 1.05 9.79
N PRO A 8 -10.92 2.11 10.58
CA PRO A 8 -12.28 2.42 11.00
C PRO A 8 -13.27 2.64 9.85
N ASN A 9 -12.80 3.08 8.68
CA ASN A 9 -13.62 3.39 7.50
C ASN A 9 -13.51 2.37 6.36
N GLY A 10 -12.78 1.26 6.53
CA GLY A 10 -12.60 0.27 5.46
C GLY A 10 -11.40 -0.64 5.68
N THR A 11 -11.05 -1.42 4.66
CA THR A 11 -9.88 -2.31 4.66
C THR A 11 -8.81 -1.77 3.71
N LEU A 12 -7.58 -1.70 4.20
CA LEU A 12 -6.40 -1.36 3.42
C LEU A 12 -5.63 -2.64 3.06
N GLU A 13 -5.47 -2.91 1.78
CA GLU A 13 -4.63 -4.00 1.28
C GLU A 13 -3.29 -3.45 0.80
N ILE A 14 -2.20 -4.13 1.15
CA ILE A 14 -0.84 -3.76 0.78
C ILE A 14 -0.15 -4.97 0.17
N ARG A 15 0.49 -4.78 -0.97
CA ARG A 15 1.35 -5.81 -1.58
C ARG A 15 2.74 -5.26 -1.85
N THR A 16 3.76 -6.07 -1.57
CA THR A 16 5.16 -5.78 -1.89
C THR A 16 5.65 -6.68 -3.02
N LYS A 17 6.41 -6.07 -3.94
CA LYS A 17 7.04 -6.74 -5.08
C LYS A 17 8.51 -6.36 -5.15
N GLN A 18 9.33 -7.31 -5.60
CA GLN A 18 10.74 -7.08 -5.87
C GLN A 18 10.93 -6.76 -7.36
N ARG A 19 11.71 -5.71 -7.63
CA ARG A 19 12.14 -5.27 -8.96
C ARG A 19 13.31 -6.13 -9.46
N SER A 20 13.62 -6.01 -10.76
CA SER A 20 14.75 -6.67 -11.40
C SER A 20 16.11 -6.27 -10.83
N ASP A 21 16.23 -5.04 -10.30
CA ASP A 21 17.41 -4.51 -9.61
C ASP A 21 17.51 -4.95 -8.13
N ARG A 22 16.70 -5.92 -7.71
CA ARG A 22 16.57 -6.45 -6.33
C ARG A 22 16.02 -5.45 -5.31
N ARG A 23 15.61 -4.26 -5.75
CA ARG A 23 14.91 -3.28 -4.90
C ARG A 23 13.45 -3.67 -4.74
N TRP A 24 12.80 -3.10 -3.74
CA TRP A 24 11.41 -3.37 -3.42
C TRP A 24 10.54 -2.15 -3.69
N PHE A 25 9.27 -2.39 -4.00
CA PHE A 25 8.22 -1.38 -4.00
C PHE A 25 6.95 -1.97 -3.39
N SER A 26 6.02 -1.11 -3.00
CA SER A 26 4.70 -1.53 -2.54
C SER A 26 3.61 -0.89 -3.37
N GLU A 27 2.48 -1.57 -3.42
CA GLU A 27 1.23 -1.04 -3.93
C GLU A 27 0.20 -1.20 -2.81
N TYR A 28 -0.75 -0.27 -2.76
CA TYR A 28 -1.86 -0.31 -1.83
C TYR A 28 -3.20 -0.15 -2.55
N ARG A 29 -4.26 -0.62 -1.92
CA ARG A 29 -5.64 -0.41 -2.34
C ARG A 29 -6.50 -0.26 -1.12
N PHE A 30 -7.44 0.68 -1.15
CA PHE A 30 -8.39 0.90 -0.09
C PHE A 30 -9.79 0.45 -0.51
N THR A 31 -10.49 -0.23 0.38
CA THR A 31 -11.88 -0.66 0.22
C THR A 31 -12.69 -0.02 1.33
N PRO A 32 -13.43 1.07 1.08
CA PRO A 32 -14.24 1.67 2.13
C PRO A 32 -15.39 0.76 2.56
N ASN A 33 -15.95 0.97 3.75
CA ASN A 33 -17.03 0.15 4.30
C ASN A 33 -18.31 0.15 3.43
N ASP A 34 -18.50 1.19 2.61
CA ASP A 34 -19.64 1.31 1.68
C ASP A 34 -19.40 0.58 0.35
N GLY A 35 -18.24 -0.04 0.17
CA GLY A 35 -18.01 -1.05 -0.85
C GLY A 35 -16.76 -0.79 -1.68
N HIS A 36 -16.92 -0.20 -2.86
CA HIS A 36 -16.00 -0.43 -3.98
C HIS A 36 -14.53 -0.12 -3.70
N ALA A 37 -13.70 -1.15 -3.87
CA ALA A 37 -12.25 -1.04 -3.74
C ALA A 37 -11.66 -0.11 -4.82
N THR A 38 -10.68 0.71 -4.43
CA THR A 38 -9.94 1.57 -5.36
C THR A 38 -9.10 0.74 -6.34
N ALA A 39 -8.52 1.38 -7.36
CA ALA A 39 -7.43 0.75 -8.08
C ALA A 39 -6.21 0.58 -7.15
N TRP A 40 -5.30 -0.33 -7.52
CA TRP A 40 -3.99 -0.39 -6.88
C TRP A 40 -3.19 0.87 -7.22
N ALA A 41 -2.68 1.54 -6.20
CA ALA A 41 -1.79 2.70 -6.33
C ALA A 41 -0.38 2.32 -5.85
N GLU A 42 0.66 2.80 -6.54
CA GLU A 42 2.04 2.51 -6.18
C GLU A 42 2.54 3.46 -5.08
N ALA A 43 3.09 2.89 -4.01
CA ALA A 43 3.85 3.59 -3.00
C ALA A 43 5.34 3.37 -3.30
N THR A 44 5.91 4.27 -4.11
CA THR A 44 7.24 4.07 -4.70
C THR A 44 8.17 5.24 -4.49
N ILE A 45 9.45 4.93 -4.44
CA ILE A 45 10.55 5.87 -4.61
C ILE A 45 11.34 5.45 -5.86
N PRO A 46 11.91 6.37 -6.65
CA PRO A 46 12.59 6.04 -7.91
C PRO A 46 13.66 4.94 -7.76
N GLU A 47 14.46 5.01 -6.70
CA GLU A 47 15.54 4.07 -6.39
C GLU A 47 15.05 2.71 -5.88
N GLY A 48 13.79 2.63 -5.45
CA GLY A 48 13.23 1.48 -4.74
C GLY A 48 13.82 1.24 -3.34
N PHE A 49 13.07 0.52 -2.51
CA PHE A 49 13.45 0.23 -1.14
C PHE A 49 14.49 -0.89 -1.07
N ILE A 50 15.42 -0.79 -0.11
CA ILE A 50 16.45 -1.82 0.12
C ILE A 50 15.88 -3.12 0.72
N SER A 51 14.68 -3.06 1.32
CA SER A 51 14.06 -4.21 1.97
C SER A 51 12.55 -4.23 1.77
N SER A 52 11.97 -5.44 1.83
CA SER A 52 10.53 -5.66 1.76
C SER A 52 9.78 -5.00 2.92
N GLY A 53 10.37 -4.98 4.12
CA GLY A 53 9.80 -4.33 5.30
C GLY A 53 9.66 -2.82 5.14
N LEU A 54 10.67 -2.15 4.58
CA LEU A 54 10.59 -0.71 4.30
C LEU A 54 9.52 -0.41 3.24
N ALA A 55 9.49 -1.18 2.15
CA ALA A 55 8.44 -1.05 1.14
C ALA A 55 7.04 -1.23 1.77
N PHE A 56 6.88 -2.22 2.63
CA PHE A 56 5.62 -2.51 3.31
C PHE A 56 5.17 -1.34 4.21
N SER A 57 6.07 -0.82 5.05
CA SER A 57 5.76 0.31 5.93
C SER A 57 5.33 1.56 5.16
N VAL A 58 5.95 1.85 4.01
CA VAL A 58 5.52 2.98 3.17
C VAL A 58 4.15 2.73 2.53
N GLY A 59 3.85 1.49 2.16
CA GLY A 59 2.53 1.11 1.65
C GLY A 59 1.42 1.30 2.69
N ILE A 60 1.69 0.98 3.97
CA ILE A 60 0.77 1.28 5.08
C ILE A 60 0.59 2.79 5.22
N LEU A 61 1.69 3.54 5.37
CA LEU A 61 1.64 4.97 5.66
C LEU A 61 0.88 5.74 4.58
N LEU A 62 1.25 5.55 3.31
CA LEU A 62 0.61 6.26 2.20
C LEU A 62 -0.84 5.79 2.02
N GLY A 63 -1.09 4.49 2.14
CA GLY A 63 -2.43 3.93 2.04
C GLY A 63 -3.38 4.48 3.11
N GLN A 64 -2.94 4.62 4.35
CA GLN A 64 -3.71 5.23 5.43
C GLN A 64 -3.98 6.72 5.16
N GLN A 65 -2.96 7.50 4.79
CA GLN A 65 -3.14 8.92 4.48
C GLN A 65 -4.14 9.16 3.35
N CYS A 66 -4.09 8.35 2.29
CA CYS A 66 -5.05 8.44 1.20
C CYS A 66 -6.46 8.00 1.62
N ALA A 67 -6.59 6.97 2.46
CA ALA A 67 -7.88 6.54 3.00
C ALA A 67 -8.53 7.59 3.93
N GLU A 68 -7.73 8.36 4.66
CA GLU A 68 -8.20 9.47 5.50
C GLU A 68 -8.66 10.67 4.67
N LEU A 69 -7.97 10.97 3.57
CA LEU A 69 -8.32 12.06 2.65
C LEU A 69 -9.51 11.73 1.72
N ALA A 70 -9.85 10.45 1.54
CA ALA A 70 -10.97 10.01 0.72
C ALA A 70 -12.35 10.11 1.40
N ARG A 71 -12.41 10.67 2.63
CA ARG A 71 -13.67 11.00 3.34
C ARG A 71 -14.38 12.19 2.71
#